data_AF-A0A533YIB2-F1
#
_entry.id   AF-A0A533YIB2-F1
#
_cell.length_a   1.000
_cell.length_b   1.000
_cell.length_c   1.000
_cell.angle_alpha   90.00
_cell.angle_beta   90.00
_cell.angle_gamma   90.00
#
_symmetry.space_group_name_H-M   'P 1'
#
loop_
_entity.id
_entity.type
_entity.pdbx_description
1 polymer ?
#
loop_
_entity_poly.entity_id
_entity_poly.type
_entity_poly.pdbx_seq_one_letter_code
_entity_poly.pdbx_strand_id
1 'polypeptide(L)'
;MKLITLLPAIALAALFASCNKQTESIVAPQGLHDGTVQMSFARAPSGVAQVIASLSRVGYDDRVIHLSISDTGRVASGSFSNVPVGTWHLKVDALNDTGAVQYSGEADLDVLPGQTTQVSLELLSTTGGIDIVVTWGASCTPAPSGLVS
;
A
#
# COMPACT_ATOMS: atom_id res chain seq x y z
N MET A 1 72.86 26.11 -15.47
CA MET A 1 71.83 26.61 -14.53
C MET A 1 70.73 25.57 -14.44
N LYS A 2 70.44 25.10 -13.21
CA LYS A 2 69.41 24.11 -12.87
C LYS A 2 68.05 24.81 -12.82
N LEU A 3 67.03 24.22 -13.42
CA LEU A 3 65.60 24.53 -13.22
C LEU A 3 64.86 23.17 -13.25
N ILE A 4 65.01 22.32 -12.23
CA ILE A 4 64.15 22.24 -11.03
C ILE A 4 62.67 22.05 -11.40
N THR A 5 62.34 20.78 -11.69
CA THR A 5 61.28 19.98 -11.04
C THR A 5 60.00 20.70 -10.62
N LEU A 6 58.93 20.57 -11.42
CA LEU A 6 57.54 20.78 -11.00
C LEU A 6 56.59 20.09 -12.00
N LEU A 7 56.70 18.77 -12.14
CA LEU A 7 55.89 18.01 -13.11
C LEU A 7 55.37 16.62 -12.69
N PRO A 8 55.40 16.16 -11.41
CA PRO A 8 54.69 14.92 -11.05
C PRO A 8 53.43 15.12 -10.19
N ALA A 9 52.95 16.36 -9.97
CA ALA A 9 51.82 16.59 -9.05
C ALA A 9 50.42 16.49 -9.70
N ILE A 10 50.31 16.52 -11.04
CA ILE A 10 49.01 16.58 -11.74
C ILE A 10 48.51 15.17 -12.14
N ALA A 11 49.37 14.16 -12.12
CA ALA A 11 49.00 12.79 -12.55
C ALA A 11 48.24 11.98 -11.47
N LEU A 12 48.15 12.45 -10.22
CA LEU A 12 47.57 11.67 -9.12
C LEU A 12 46.11 12.05 -8.75
N ALA A 13 45.54 13.07 -9.39
CA ALA A 13 44.19 13.57 -9.05
C ALA A 13 43.05 12.95 -9.89
N ALA A 14 43.34 12.08 -10.86
CA ALA A 14 42.33 11.56 -11.79
C ALA A 14 41.69 10.21 -11.38
N LEU A 15 41.97 9.67 -10.19
CA LEU A 15 41.56 8.31 -9.80
C LEU A 15 40.24 8.20 -9.02
N PHE A 16 39.50 9.29 -8.78
CA PHE A 16 38.28 9.24 -7.95
C PHE A 16 36.95 9.48 -8.70
N ALA A 17 36.95 9.48 -10.04
CA ALA A 17 35.76 9.77 -10.83
C ALA A 17 35.14 8.55 -11.55
N SER A 18 35.35 7.33 -11.06
CA SER A 18 34.68 6.13 -11.60
C SER A 18 33.74 5.50 -10.57
N CYS A 19 32.63 6.19 -10.30
CA CYS A 19 31.43 5.53 -9.80
C CYS A 19 30.72 4.95 -11.03
N ASN A 20 31.12 3.75 -11.45
CA ASN A 20 30.34 2.99 -12.42
C ASN A 20 29.08 2.51 -11.70
N LYS A 21 28.01 3.31 -11.72
CA LYS A 21 26.68 2.82 -11.37
C LYS A 21 26.29 1.84 -12.46
N GLN A 22 26.58 0.56 -12.24
CA GLN A 22 26.02 -0.52 -13.01
C GLN A 22 24.53 -0.48 -12.76
N THR A 23 23.80 0.26 -13.58
CA THR A 23 22.35 0.13 -13.68
C THR A 23 22.11 -1.25 -14.25
N GLU A 24 21.91 -2.23 -13.37
CA GLU A 24 21.34 -3.50 -13.75
C GLU A 24 19.94 -3.21 -14.29
N SER A 25 19.86 -3.02 -15.61
CA SER A 25 18.60 -3.07 -16.32
C SER A 25 18.12 -4.51 -16.18
N ILE A 26 17.13 -4.71 -15.30
CA ILE A 26 16.38 -5.96 -15.22
C ILE A 26 15.67 -6.09 -16.57
N VAL A 27 16.33 -6.74 -17.52
CA VAL A 27 15.72 -7.10 -18.80
C VAL A 27 14.73 -8.21 -18.47
N ALA A 28 13.45 -7.87 -18.45
CA ALA A 28 12.37 -8.84 -18.38
C ALA A 28 12.61 -9.89 -19.49
N PRO A 29 12.52 -11.20 -19.20
CA PRO A 29 12.82 -12.23 -20.18
C PRO A 29 11.95 -12.04 -21.42
N GLN A 30 12.58 -11.88 -22.58
CA GLN A 30 11.86 -11.71 -23.84
C GLN A 30 11.13 -13.02 -24.17
N GLY A 31 9.79 -12.97 -24.16
CA GLY A 31 8.92 -14.13 -24.45
C GLY A 31 7.92 -14.48 -23.35
N LEU A 32 7.90 -13.77 -22.22
CA LEU A 32 6.82 -13.92 -21.23
C LEU A 32 5.65 -13.02 -21.62
N HIS A 33 4.53 -13.64 -21.97
CA HIS A 33 3.27 -12.92 -22.17
C HIS A 33 2.83 -12.31 -20.83
N ASP A 34 2.49 -11.02 -20.82
CA ASP A 34 2.05 -10.37 -19.60
C ASP A 34 0.79 -11.01 -19.01
N GLY A 35 0.65 -10.93 -17.68
CA GLY A 35 -0.54 -11.40 -16.97
C GLY A 35 -1.59 -10.31 -16.81
N THR A 36 -2.80 -10.71 -16.44
CA THR A 36 -3.89 -9.80 -15.99
C THR A 36 -4.17 -10.05 -14.51
N VAL A 37 -4.42 -9.01 -13.72
CA VAL A 37 -4.91 -9.17 -12.35
C VAL A 37 -6.35 -8.69 -12.30
N GLN A 38 -7.28 -9.53 -11.86
CA GLN A 38 -8.71 -9.19 -11.74
C GLN A 38 -9.14 -9.22 -10.28
N MET A 39 -9.82 -8.16 -9.83
CA MET A 39 -10.24 -8.01 -8.43
C MET A 39 -11.76 -7.87 -8.32
N SER A 40 -12.34 -8.45 -7.26
CA SER A 40 -13.74 -8.33 -6.89
C SER A 40 -13.89 -8.31 -5.36
N PHE A 41 -14.65 -7.35 -4.82
CA PHE A 41 -14.83 -7.18 -3.38
C PHE A 41 -16.28 -7.46 -2.95
N ALA A 42 -16.47 -7.96 -1.73
CA ALA A 42 -17.79 -8.11 -1.13
C ALA A 42 -18.14 -6.88 -0.26
N ARG A 43 -19.33 -6.32 -0.50
CA ARG A 43 -20.01 -5.21 0.20
C ARG A 43 -19.10 -4.10 0.75
N ALA A 44 -18.99 -2.98 0.02
CA ALA A 44 -18.41 -1.76 0.59
C ALA A 44 -19.36 -1.20 1.68
N PRO A 45 -18.86 -0.89 2.89
CA PRO A 45 -19.64 -0.21 3.93
C PRO A 45 -20.13 1.17 3.48
N SER A 46 -21.21 1.66 4.09
CA SER A 46 -21.68 3.04 3.86
C SER A 46 -20.57 4.03 4.17
N GLY A 47 -20.34 5.00 3.28
CA GLY A 47 -19.29 6.02 3.44
C GLY A 47 -18.04 5.80 2.59
N VAL A 48 -17.94 4.68 1.85
CA VAL A 48 -16.91 4.52 0.81
C VAL A 48 -17.41 5.18 -0.49
N ALA A 49 -16.66 6.18 -0.97
CA ALA A 49 -16.92 6.86 -2.24
C ALA A 49 -15.99 6.38 -3.37
N GLN A 50 -14.80 5.88 -3.02
CA GLN A 50 -13.77 5.51 -3.98
C GLN A 50 -12.95 4.33 -3.47
N VAL A 51 -12.50 3.47 -4.38
CA VAL A 51 -11.55 2.39 -4.09
C VAL A 51 -10.37 2.51 -5.03
N ILE A 52 -9.15 2.54 -4.48
CA ILE A 52 -7.89 2.64 -5.21
C ILE A 52 -7.09 1.37 -4.96
N ALA A 53 -6.54 0.78 -6.01
CA ALA A 53 -5.57 -0.30 -5.90
C ALA A 53 -4.22 0.12 -6.46
N SER A 54 -3.16 -0.27 -5.77
CA SER A 54 -1.78 -0.04 -6.20
C SER A 54 -0.99 -1.36 -6.20
N LEU A 55 -0.30 -1.65 -7.29
CA LEU A 55 0.70 -2.71 -7.39
C LEU A 55 2.09 -2.11 -7.33
N SER A 56 2.93 -2.65 -6.45
CA SER A 56 4.31 -2.25 -6.28
C SER A 56 5.24 -3.47 -6.34
N ARG A 57 6.43 -3.25 -6.90
CA ARG A 57 7.50 -4.25 -6.94
C ARG A 57 8.84 -3.52 -7.09
N VAL A 58 9.83 -3.92 -6.30
CA VAL A 58 11.18 -3.35 -6.37
C VAL A 58 11.72 -3.44 -7.80
N GLY A 59 12.22 -2.30 -8.31
CA GLY A 59 12.76 -2.19 -9.67
C GLY A 59 11.73 -1.92 -10.77
N TYR A 60 10.45 -1.73 -10.41
CA TYR A 60 9.37 -1.33 -11.32
C TYR A 60 8.67 -0.08 -10.81
N ASP A 61 8.04 0.67 -11.71
CA ASP A 61 7.16 1.78 -11.32
C ASP A 61 5.86 1.24 -10.72
N ASP A 62 5.36 1.94 -9.70
CA ASP A 62 4.08 1.63 -9.08
C ASP A 62 2.94 1.84 -10.08
N ARG A 63 2.00 0.89 -10.08
CA ARG A 63 0.82 0.92 -10.94
C ARG A 63 -0.41 1.17 -10.10
N VAL A 64 -1.19 2.19 -10.44
CA VAL A 64 -2.38 2.59 -9.68
C VAL A 64 -3.60 2.57 -10.57
N ILE A 65 -4.72 2.02 -10.09
CA ILE A 65 -6.02 2.08 -10.75
C ILE A 65 -7.12 2.49 -9.77
N HIS A 66 -8.15 3.12 -10.32
CA HIS A 66 -9.38 3.43 -9.63
C HIS A 66 -10.40 2.34 -9.97
N LEU A 67 -10.94 1.70 -8.95
CA LEU A 67 -11.90 0.63 -9.14
C LEU A 67 -13.30 1.20 -9.36
N SER A 68 -14.04 0.57 -10.25
CA SER A 68 -15.44 0.90 -10.47
C SER A 68 -16.29 0.25 -9.38
N ILE A 69 -16.98 1.06 -8.59
CA ILE A 69 -17.97 0.58 -7.61
C ILE A 69 -19.30 0.39 -8.34
N SER A 70 -19.81 -0.84 -8.37
CA SER A 70 -21.14 -1.14 -8.95
C SER A 70 -22.24 -0.27 -8.32
N ASP A 71 -23.31 0.00 -9.07
CA ASP A 71 -24.44 0.86 -8.66
C ASP A 71 -25.13 0.41 -7.36
N THR A 72 -24.98 -0.85 -6.98
CA THR A 72 -25.49 -1.37 -5.70
C THR A 72 -24.61 -1.02 -4.50
N GLY A 73 -23.41 -0.46 -4.71
CA GLY A 73 -22.39 -0.21 -3.70
C GLY A 73 -21.73 -1.50 -3.17
N ARG A 74 -22.07 -2.67 -3.72
CA ARG A 74 -21.75 -3.96 -3.11
C ARG A 74 -20.47 -4.59 -3.62
N VAL A 75 -19.97 -4.15 -4.77
CA VAL A 75 -18.79 -4.72 -5.41
C VAL A 75 -18.01 -3.59 -6.05
N ALA A 76 -16.73 -3.48 -5.70
CA ALA A 76 -15.75 -2.75 -6.50
C ALA A 76 -15.05 -3.75 -7.43
N SER A 77 -14.72 -3.34 -8.65
CA SER A 77 -13.95 -4.17 -9.57
C SER A 77 -13.03 -3.35 -10.45
N GLY A 78 -11.95 -3.98 -10.87
CA GLY A 78 -10.94 -3.39 -11.74
C GLY A 78 -9.90 -4.43 -12.10
N SER A 79 -9.07 -4.10 -13.09
CA SER A 79 -7.98 -4.96 -13.50
C SER A 79 -6.73 -4.19 -13.89
N PHE A 80 -5.58 -4.83 -13.64
CA PHE A 80 -4.31 -4.41 -14.20
C PHE A 80 -4.02 -5.29 -15.41
N SER A 81 -3.84 -4.67 -16.57
CA SER A 81 -3.41 -5.34 -17.80
C SER A 81 -1.91 -5.19 -18.00
N ASN A 82 -1.31 -6.11 -18.75
CA ASN A 82 0.10 -6.05 -19.12
C ASN A 82 1.02 -5.95 -17.89
N VAL A 83 0.77 -6.78 -16.87
CA VAL A 83 1.60 -6.81 -15.65
C VAL A 83 2.77 -7.77 -15.86
N PRO A 84 4.03 -7.31 -15.71
CA PRO A 84 5.20 -8.16 -15.81
C PRO A 84 5.14 -9.33 -14.82
N VAL A 85 5.55 -10.51 -15.27
CA VAL A 85 5.55 -11.73 -14.46
C VAL A 85 6.45 -11.63 -13.22
N GLY A 86 6.00 -12.25 -12.13
CA GLY A 86 6.68 -12.30 -10.83
C GLY A 86 5.79 -11.91 -9.67
N THR A 87 6.39 -11.79 -8.50
CA THR A 87 5.68 -11.45 -7.25
C THR A 87 5.50 -9.94 -7.14
N TRP A 88 4.27 -9.52 -6.89
CA TRP A 88 3.88 -8.12 -6.70
C TRP A 88 3.19 -7.94 -5.36
N HIS A 89 3.41 -6.78 -4.75
CA HIS A 89 2.70 -6.36 -3.56
C HIS A 89 1.50 -5.51 -3.96
N LEU A 90 0.30 -5.99 -3.67
CA LEU A 90 -0.97 -5.31 -3.90
C LEU A 90 -1.41 -4.63 -2.60
N LYS A 91 -1.71 -3.33 -2.70
CA LYS A 91 -2.42 -2.57 -1.68
C LYS A 91 -3.73 -2.04 -2.24
N VAL A 92 -4.79 -2.07 -1.42
CA VAL A 92 -6.10 -1.55 -1.78
C VAL A 92 -6.61 -0.66 -0.65
N ASP A 93 -6.96 0.57 -0.99
CA ASP A 93 -7.50 1.56 -0.07
C ASP A 93 -8.93 1.95 -0.49
N ALA A 94 -9.85 1.94 0.46
CA ALA A 94 -11.21 2.44 0.30
C ALA A 94 -11.34 3.79 1.00
N LEU A 95 -11.72 4.82 0.26
CA LEU A 95 -11.73 6.21 0.68
C LEU A 95 -13.16 6.74 0.76
N ASN A 96 -13.39 7.68 1.67
CA ASN A 96 -14.63 8.46 1.71
C ASN A 96 -14.63 9.61 0.68
N ASP A 97 -15.71 10.38 0.67
CA ASP A 97 -15.92 11.57 -0.18
C ASP A 97 -14.91 12.70 0.07
N THR A 98 -14.31 12.77 1.26
CA THR A 98 -13.23 13.72 1.59
C THR A 98 -11.85 13.20 1.21
N GLY A 99 -11.72 12.00 0.64
CA GLY A 99 -10.44 11.38 0.29
C GLY A 99 -9.67 10.78 1.48
N ALA A 100 -10.32 10.57 2.63
CA ALA A 100 -9.72 9.89 3.77
C ALA A 100 -9.88 8.37 3.64
N VAL A 101 -8.79 7.63 3.85
CA VAL A 101 -8.79 6.16 3.85
C VAL A 101 -9.59 5.66 5.06
N GLN A 102 -10.66 4.92 4.82
CA GLN A 102 -11.52 4.31 5.84
C GLN A 102 -11.22 2.83 6.04
N TYR A 103 -10.81 2.15 4.97
CA TYR A 103 -10.43 0.74 5.00
C TYR A 103 -9.20 0.51 4.13
N SER A 104 -8.34 -0.42 4.54
CA SER A 104 -7.14 -0.80 3.80
C SER A 104 -6.91 -2.30 3.91
N GLY A 105 -6.28 -2.87 2.89
CA GLY A 105 -5.87 -4.26 2.85
C GLY A 105 -4.71 -4.44 1.88
N GLU A 106 -3.88 -5.44 2.15
CA GLU A 106 -2.67 -5.72 1.39
C GLU A 106 -2.51 -7.23 1.17
N ALA A 107 -1.93 -7.62 0.05
CA ALA A 107 -1.60 -9.01 -0.26
C ALA A 107 -0.45 -9.10 -1.26
N ASP A 108 0.39 -10.12 -1.12
CA ASP A 108 1.37 -10.48 -2.14
C ASP A 108 0.74 -11.47 -3.12
N LEU A 109 0.99 -11.27 -4.42
CA LEU A 109 0.45 -12.11 -5.48
C LEU A 109 1.51 -12.44 -6.52
N ASP A 110 1.39 -13.63 -7.11
CA ASP A 110 2.23 -14.07 -8.22
C ASP A 110 1.50 -13.86 -9.56
N VAL A 111 2.12 -13.07 -10.43
CA VAL A 111 1.67 -12.88 -11.81
C VAL A 111 2.35 -13.90 -12.71
N LEU A 112 1.54 -14.79 -13.28
CA LEU A 112 1.99 -15.84 -14.18
C LEU A 112 1.75 -15.44 -15.65
N PRO A 113 2.62 -15.89 -16.58
CA PRO A 113 2.52 -15.48 -17.98
C PRO A 113 1.22 -15.91 -18.62
N GLY A 114 0.54 -14.98 -19.30
CA GLY A 114 -0.72 -15.23 -20.02
C GLY A 114 -1.90 -15.67 -19.15
N GLN A 115 -1.78 -15.62 -17.82
CA GLN A 115 -2.85 -16.00 -16.89
C GLN A 115 -3.50 -14.77 -16.25
N THR A 116 -4.75 -14.96 -15.82
CA THR A 116 -5.42 -13.98 -14.97
C THR A 116 -5.30 -14.40 -13.51
N THR A 117 -4.55 -13.64 -12.70
CA THR A 117 -4.48 -13.83 -11.25
C THR A 117 -5.72 -13.20 -10.62
N GLN A 118 -6.60 -14.02 -10.04
CA GLN A 118 -7.76 -13.55 -9.31
C GLN A 118 -7.40 -13.34 -7.84
N VAL A 119 -7.69 -12.16 -7.31
CA VAL A 119 -7.43 -11.83 -5.90
C VAL A 119 -8.73 -11.54 -5.17
N SER A 120 -8.90 -12.19 -4.02
CA SER A 120 -9.95 -11.91 -3.05
C SER A 120 -9.27 -11.34 -1.80
N LEU A 121 -9.56 -10.09 -1.48
CA LEU A 121 -8.93 -9.36 -0.37
C LEU A 121 -10.00 -8.79 0.56
N GLU A 122 -9.81 -9.00 1.86
CA GLU A 122 -10.62 -8.38 2.91
C GLU A 122 -9.96 -7.07 3.35
N LEU A 123 -10.73 -5.98 3.39
CA LEU A 123 -10.25 -4.68 3.84
C LEU A 123 -10.64 -4.46 5.30
N LEU A 124 -9.70 -4.03 6.12
CA LEU A 124 -9.89 -3.76 7.54
C LEU A 124 -10.04 -2.25 7.77
N SER A 125 -10.84 -1.86 8.77
CA SER A 125 -10.99 -0.45 9.13
C SER A 125 -9.64 0.14 9.54
N THR A 126 -9.29 1.29 8.97
CA THR A 126 -8.10 2.07 9.37
C THR A 126 -8.41 2.98 10.56
N THR A 127 -9.69 3.16 10.88
CA THR A 127 -10.16 3.95 12.02
C THR A 127 -10.61 3.03 13.15
N GLY A 128 -10.18 3.34 14.37
CA GLY A 128 -10.64 2.70 15.60
C GLY A 128 -11.74 3.53 16.28
N GLY A 129 -12.68 2.87 16.95
CA GLY A 129 -13.64 3.52 17.84
C GLY A 129 -13.20 3.42 19.29
N ILE A 130 -13.62 4.39 20.12
CA ILE A 130 -13.53 4.29 21.58
C ILE A 130 -14.96 4.28 22.12
N ASP A 131 -15.36 3.19 22.76
CA ASP A 131 -16.59 3.12 23.53
C ASP A 131 -16.32 3.60 24.95
N ILE A 132 -16.88 4.76 25.32
CA ILE A 132 -16.79 5.30 26.68
C ILE A 132 -18.13 5.07 27.39
N VAL A 133 -18.12 4.19 28.38
CA VAL A 133 -19.27 3.97 29.28
C VAL A 133 -19.01 4.71 30.59
N VAL A 134 -19.77 5.79 30.83
CA VAL A 134 -19.71 6.56 32.08
C VAL A 134 -20.80 6.10 33.02
N THR A 135 -20.43 5.65 34.21
CA THR A 135 -21.36 5.35 35.31
C THR A 135 -21.15 6.34 36.46
N TRP A 136 -22.24 6.78 37.07
CA TRP A 136 -22.21 7.63 38.26
C TRP A 136 -22.29 6.75 39.51
N GLY A 137 -21.53 7.09 40.54
CA GLY A 137 -21.63 6.39 41.83
C GLY A 137 -23.03 6.55 42.42
N ALA A 138 -23.58 5.48 43.00
CA ALA A 138 -24.86 5.54 43.70
C ALA A 138 -24.77 6.56 44.85
N SER A 139 -25.76 7.45 44.95
CA SER A 139 -25.88 8.34 46.09
C SER A 139 -26.15 7.53 47.36
N CYS A 140 -25.20 7.51 48.29
CA CYS A 140 -25.41 6.96 49.63
C CYS A 140 -26.46 7.82 50.35
N THR A 141 -27.69 7.34 50.47
CA THR A 141 -28.64 7.88 51.46
C THR A 141 -28.27 7.35 52.84
N PRO A 142 -27.87 8.21 53.80
CA PRO A 142 -27.61 7.75 55.15
C PRO A 142 -28.88 7.13 55.75
N ALA A 143 -28.76 5.93 56.31
CA ALA A 143 -29.85 5.30 57.04
C ALA A 143 -30.18 6.15 58.29
N PRO A 144 -31.45 6.52 58.52
CA PRO A 144 -31.81 7.24 59.74
C PRO A 144 -31.51 6.36 60.94
N SER A 145 -30.67 6.87 61.83
CA SER A 145 -30.37 6.23 63.12
C SER A 145 -31.59 6.40 64.02
N GLY A 146 -32.43 5.37 64.12
CA GLY A 146 -33.51 5.38 65.10
C GLY A 146 -34.57 4.33 64.82
N LEU A 147 -34.50 3.22 65.54
CA LEU A 147 -35.57 2.67 66.38
C LEU A 147 -34.94 1.49 67.14
N VAL A 148 -34.34 1.80 68.29
CA VAL A 148 -34.15 0.81 69.35
C VAL A 148 -35.54 0.58 69.97
N SER A 149 -35.97 -0.68 70.02
CA SER A 149 -37.09 -1.11 70.85
C SER A 149 -36.59 -2.07 71.92
#